data_AF-A0A2N6CSV1-F1
#
_entry.id   AF-A0A2N6CSV1-F1
#
_cell.length_a   1.000
_cell.length_b   1.000
_cell.length_c   1.000
_cell.angle_alpha   90.00
_cell.angle_beta   90.00
_cell.angle_gamma   90.00
#
_symmetry.space_group_name_H-M   'P 1'
#
loop_
_entity.id
_entity.type
_entity.pdbx_description
1 polymer ?
#
loop_
_entity_poly.entity_id
_entity_poly.type
_entity_poly.pdbx_seq_one_letter_code
_entity_poly.pdbx_strand_id
1 'polypeptide(L)'
;MSVVGQCLAAFIFGSAVGFLVQRSRFCNTAALRDAMLFKTYRNTKALLVTMMILTVGFTTFMTFGDGVPLQFDVGINQVIGLFLFGIGMVLAGACTVSTWVKAGEGNVGAIWALLFTFIGMFLFSLVWSYTYWPPASATMTGEPNLAGLQFGFANAATLQEETGIPALFFGLIQTAVLYAIYQAILRKERRIAEQHAPVSQPVAAARTVLESKS
;
A
#
# COMPACT_ATOMS: atom_id res chain seq x y z
N MET A 1 20.38 -22.12 9.26
CA MET A 1 20.07 -22.43 7.85
C MET A 1 21.28 -22.05 7.00
N SER A 2 21.61 -22.81 5.95
CA SER A 2 22.71 -22.42 5.05
C SER A 2 22.35 -21.17 4.26
N VAL A 3 23.33 -20.30 3.97
CA VAL A 3 23.14 -19.06 3.19
C VAL A 3 22.47 -19.36 1.84
N VAL A 4 22.90 -20.44 1.19
CA VAL A 4 22.31 -20.92 -0.07
C VAL A 4 20.83 -21.27 0.09
N GLY A 5 20.44 -21.90 1.20
CA GLY A 5 19.04 -22.21 1.50
C GLY A 5 18.18 -20.97 1.66
N GLN A 6 18.71 -19.91 2.30
CA GLN A 6 18.00 -18.63 2.44
C GLN A 6 17.84 -17.91 1.09
N CYS A 7 18.88 -17.90 0.25
CA CYS A 7 18.80 -17.33 -1.10
C CYS A 7 17.78 -18.04 -1.97
N LEU A 8 17.73 -19.38 -1.93
CA LEU A 8 16.75 -20.17 -2.68
C LEU A 8 15.33 -19.93 -2.18
N ALA A 9 15.12 -19.89 -0.86
CA ALA A 9 13.82 -19.58 -0.28
C ALA A 9 13.33 -18.17 -0.69
N ALA A 10 14.22 -17.17 -0.64
CA ALA A 10 13.91 -15.82 -1.07
C ALA A 10 13.60 -15.74 -2.58
N PHE A 11 14.32 -16.49 -3.41
CA PHE A 11 14.08 -16.55 -4.85
C PHE A 11 12.71 -17.17 -5.17
N ILE A 12 12.40 -18.34 -4.59
CA ILE A 12 11.11 -19.01 -4.79
C ILE A 12 9.96 -18.13 -4.31
N PHE A 13 10.11 -17.52 -3.13
CA PHE A 13 9.10 -16.61 -2.59
C PHE A 13 8.91 -15.38 -3.48
N GLY A 14 10.01 -14.74 -3.90
CA GLY A 14 9.98 -13.59 -4.80
C GLY A 14 9.33 -13.90 -6.15
N SER A 15 9.65 -15.05 -6.75
CA SER A 15 9.02 -15.50 -8.01
C SER A 15 7.52 -15.76 -7.84
N ALA A 16 7.12 -16.43 -6.75
CA ALA A 16 5.71 -16.70 -6.47
C ALA A 16 4.90 -15.40 -6.26
N VAL A 17 5.44 -14.47 -5.48
CA VAL A 17 4.83 -13.15 -5.26
C VAL A 17 4.76 -12.36 -6.57
N GLY A 18 5.84 -12.33 -7.34
CA GLY A 18 5.87 -11.66 -8.65
C GLY A 18 4.79 -12.17 -9.61
N PHE A 19 4.62 -13.50 -9.69
CA PHE A 19 3.59 -14.13 -10.50
C PHE A 19 2.16 -13.76 -10.05
N LEU A 20 1.91 -13.72 -8.74
CA LEU A 20 0.62 -13.30 -8.18
C LEU A 20 0.31 -11.83 -8.48
N VAL A 21 1.31 -10.95 -8.37
CA VAL A 21 1.15 -9.52 -8.68
C VAL A 21 0.91 -9.30 -10.18
N GLN A 22 1.58 -10.06 -11.04
CA GLN A 22 1.37 -10.04 -12.49
C GLN A 22 -0.08 -10.40 -12.85
N ARG A 23 -0.60 -11.49 -12.30
CA ARG A 23 -1.97 -11.94 -12.60
C ARG A 23 -3.03 -10.98 -12.04
N SER A 24 -2.77 -10.36 -10.89
CA SER A 24 -3.72 -9.45 -10.23
C SER A 24 -3.74 -8.04 -10.83
N ARG A 25 -2.76 -7.68 -11.68
CA ARG A 25 -2.60 -6.32 -12.23
C ARG A 25 -2.68 -5.24 -11.14
N PHE A 26 -2.07 -5.53 -10.01
CA PHE A 26 -2.20 -4.71 -8.81
C PHE A 26 -1.42 -3.40 -8.94
N CYS A 27 -2.13 -2.27 -8.85
CA CYS A 27 -1.52 -0.95 -8.82
C CYS A 27 -2.16 -0.13 -7.70
N ASN A 28 -1.36 0.22 -6.68
CA ASN A 28 -1.80 0.98 -5.52
C ASN A 28 -2.38 2.35 -5.93
N THR A 29 -1.67 3.06 -6.81
CA THR A 29 -2.12 4.37 -7.33
C THR A 29 -3.44 4.26 -8.10
N ALA A 30 -3.62 3.21 -8.91
CA ALA A 30 -4.88 2.98 -9.61
C ALA A 30 -6.01 2.64 -8.63
N ALA A 31 -5.74 1.85 -7.58
CA ALA A 31 -6.72 1.52 -6.55
C ALA A 31 -7.27 2.75 -5.82
N LEU A 32 -6.42 3.77 -5.58
CA LEU A 32 -6.83 5.04 -4.98
C LEU A 32 -7.58 5.93 -5.99
N ARG A 33 -7.05 6.09 -7.20
CA ARG A 33 -7.68 6.87 -8.26
C ARG A 33 -9.07 6.33 -8.61
N ASP A 34 -9.19 5.01 -8.74
CA ASP A 34 -10.43 4.35 -9.13
C ASP A 34 -11.50 4.45 -8.03
N ALA A 35 -11.10 4.45 -6.75
CA ALA A 35 -11.99 4.69 -5.62
C ALA A 35 -12.53 6.13 -5.60
N MET A 36 -11.67 7.12 -5.86
CA MET A 36 -12.02 8.54 -5.81
C MET A 36 -12.82 8.98 -7.03
N LEU A 37 -12.37 8.62 -8.24
CA LEU A 37 -12.90 9.15 -9.49
C LEU A 37 -14.05 8.32 -10.05
N PHE A 38 -13.91 6.99 -10.06
CA PHE A 38 -14.87 6.08 -10.70
C PHE A 38 -15.82 5.40 -9.70
N LYS A 39 -15.62 5.60 -8.39
CA LYS A 39 -16.34 4.91 -7.30
C LYS A 39 -16.38 3.38 -7.49
N THR A 40 -15.36 2.82 -8.14
CA THR A 40 -15.19 1.37 -8.30
C THR A 40 -14.18 0.89 -7.26
N TYR A 41 -14.61 -0.03 -6.40
CA TYR A 41 -13.85 -0.42 -5.22
C TYR A 41 -13.16 -1.77 -5.37
N ARG A 42 -13.12 -2.37 -6.57
CA ARG A 42 -12.53 -3.71 -6.76
C ARG A 42 -11.04 -3.76 -6.38
N ASN A 43 -10.24 -2.84 -6.92
CA ASN A 43 -8.80 -2.75 -6.64
C ASN A 43 -8.54 -2.23 -5.22
N THR A 44 -9.38 -1.32 -4.74
CA THR A 44 -9.31 -0.74 -3.39
C THR A 44 -9.57 -1.80 -2.32
N LYS A 45 -10.59 -2.65 -2.49
CA LYS A 45 -10.88 -3.77 -1.59
C LYS A 45 -9.70 -4.74 -1.50
N ALA A 46 -9.09 -5.10 -2.62
CA ALA A 46 -7.89 -5.94 -2.62
C ALA A 46 -6.74 -5.27 -1.85
N LEU A 47 -6.53 -3.96 -2.03
CA LEU A 47 -5.51 -3.21 -1.32
C LEU A 47 -5.74 -3.19 0.20
N LEU A 48 -6.96 -2.94 0.65
CA LEU A 48 -7.30 -2.94 2.08
C LEU A 48 -7.05 -4.32 2.71
N VAL A 49 -7.43 -5.40 2.02
CA VAL A 49 -7.19 -6.78 2.50
C VAL A 49 -5.70 -7.08 2.58
N THR A 50 -4.93 -6.74 1.55
CA THR A 50 -3.47 -6.92 1.56
C THR A 50 -2.82 -6.14 2.71
N MET A 51 -3.22 -4.88 2.95
CA MET A 51 -2.73 -4.09 4.07
C MET A 51 -3.04 -4.76 5.41
N MET A 52 -4.26 -5.26 5.61
CA MET A 52 -4.63 -5.98 6.84
C MET A 52 -3.78 -7.24 7.05
N ILE A 53 -3.59 -8.06 6.01
CA ILE A 53 -2.77 -9.28 6.09
C ILE A 53 -1.31 -8.94 6.39
N LEU A 54 -0.73 -7.92 5.73
CA LEU A 54 0.65 -7.49 5.97
C LEU A 54 0.83 -6.94 7.39
N THR A 55 -0.12 -6.13 7.87
CA THR A 55 -0.06 -5.58 9.23
C THR A 55 -0.07 -6.70 10.26
N VAL A 56 -1.01 -7.65 10.17
CA VAL A 56 -1.09 -8.80 11.09
C VAL A 56 0.13 -9.71 10.97
N GLY A 57 0.58 -9.97 9.74
CA GLY A 57 1.77 -10.79 9.49
C GLY A 57 3.01 -10.17 10.12
N PHE A 58 3.24 -8.88 9.90
CA PHE A 58 4.41 -8.17 10.42
C PHE A 58 4.38 -8.05 11.95
N THR A 59 3.23 -7.72 12.56
CA THR A 59 3.14 -7.62 14.02
C THR A 59 3.30 -8.97 14.71
N THR A 60 2.79 -10.05 14.10
CA THR A 60 3.02 -11.42 14.58
C THR A 60 4.49 -11.79 14.46
N PHE A 61 5.13 -11.45 13.34
CA PHE A 61 6.55 -11.73 13.12
C PHE A 61 7.47 -10.96 14.09
N MET A 62 7.12 -9.72 14.45
CA MET A 62 7.85 -8.96 15.47
C MET A 62 7.64 -9.50 16.90
N THR A 63 6.51 -10.16 17.18
CA THR A 63 6.20 -10.66 18.53
C THR A 63 6.76 -12.07 18.76
N PHE A 64 6.75 -12.91 17.74
CA PHE A 64 7.14 -14.34 17.84
C PHE A 64 8.42 -14.70 17.08
N GLY A 65 8.93 -13.84 16.20
CA GLY A 65 10.18 -14.04 15.46
C GLY A 65 11.23 -12.99 15.82
N ASP A 66 12.49 -13.24 15.41
CA ASP A 66 13.62 -12.28 15.48
C ASP A 66 13.46 -11.15 14.45
N GLY A 67 12.31 -10.47 14.45
CA GLY A 67 12.06 -9.32 13.59
C GLY A 67 12.86 -8.13 14.08
N VAL A 68 13.94 -7.76 13.38
CA VAL A 68 14.65 -6.50 13.64
C VAL A 68 13.83 -5.35 13.05
N PRO A 69 13.25 -4.45 13.85
CA PRO A 69 12.51 -3.32 13.33
C PRO A 69 13.47 -2.35 12.66
N LEU A 70 13.10 -1.88 11.46
CA LEU A 70 13.82 -0.79 10.82
C LEU A 70 13.45 0.52 11.51
N GLN A 71 14.45 1.17 12.09
CA GLN A 71 14.34 2.48 12.73
C GLN A 71 14.53 3.56 11.67
N PHE A 72 13.48 4.32 11.34
CA PHE A 72 13.54 5.44 10.40
C PHE A 72 13.08 6.73 11.06
N ASP A 73 13.95 7.72 11.17
CA ASP A 73 13.49 9.02 11.65
C ASP A 73 12.56 9.70 10.64
N VAL A 74 11.47 10.28 11.14
CA VAL A 74 10.46 10.94 10.31
C VAL A 74 10.70 12.45 10.38
N GLY A 75 10.80 13.07 9.21
CA GLY A 75 11.06 14.50 9.09
C GLY A 75 10.29 15.14 7.93
N ILE A 76 10.45 16.45 7.78
CA ILE A 76 9.92 17.19 6.62
C ILE A 76 10.51 16.62 5.31
N ASN A 77 11.74 16.11 5.35
CA ASN A 77 12.39 15.45 4.20
C ASN A 77 11.54 14.29 3.66
N GLN A 78 10.88 13.54 4.55
CA GLN A 78 9.98 12.44 4.14
C GLN A 78 8.73 12.97 3.44
N VAL A 79 8.16 14.08 3.92
CA VAL A 79 6.97 14.70 3.30
C VAL A 79 7.31 15.23 1.91
N ILE A 80 8.44 15.93 1.78
CA ILE A 80 8.94 16.44 0.50
C ILE A 80 9.24 15.27 -0.44
N GLY A 81 9.93 14.23 0.05
CA GLY A 81 10.24 13.03 -0.71
C GLY A 81 8.99 12.29 -1.20
N LEU A 82 7.98 12.13 -0.34
CA LEU A 82 6.70 11.50 -0.70
C LEU A 82 5.97 12.29 -1.80
N PHE A 83 6.01 13.62 -1.73
CA PHE A 83 5.40 14.48 -2.75
C PHE A 83 6.12 14.38 -4.10
N LEU A 84 7.46 14.50 -4.12
CA LEU A 84 8.24 14.33 -5.35
C LEU A 84 8.08 12.93 -5.94
N PHE A 85 8.11 11.90 -5.10
CA PHE A 85 7.89 10.51 -5.52
C PHE A 85 6.48 10.31 -6.09
N GLY A 86 5.46 10.94 -5.49
CA GLY A 86 4.10 10.99 -6.01
C GLY A 86 4.00 11.59 -7.41
N ILE A 87 4.64 12.76 -7.62
CA ILE A 87 4.70 13.40 -8.94
C ILE A 87 5.40 12.47 -9.95
N GLY A 88 6.52 11.85 -9.55
CA GLY A 88 7.23 10.87 -10.38
C GLY A 88 6.35 9.68 -10.79
N MET A 89 5.56 9.14 -9.86
CA MET A 89 4.61 8.04 -10.17
C MET A 89 3.54 8.45 -11.19
N VAL A 90 3.06 9.70 -11.15
CA VAL A 90 2.09 10.21 -12.13
C VAL A 90 2.74 10.36 -13.50
N LEU A 91 3.95 10.91 -13.58
CA LEU A 91 4.71 11.08 -14.83
C LEU A 91 5.09 9.72 -15.46
N ALA A 92 5.46 8.74 -14.64
CA ALA A 92 5.76 7.38 -15.09
C ALA A 92 4.52 6.55 -15.47
N GLY A 93 3.32 6.99 -15.06
CA GLY A 93 2.05 6.29 -15.34
C GLY A 93 1.88 4.94 -14.64
N ALA A 94 2.67 4.68 -13.59
CA ALA A 94 2.70 3.41 -12.87
C ALA A 94 3.30 3.58 -11.46
N CYS A 95 2.83 2.79 -10.49
CA CYS A 95 3.52 2.67 -9.19
C CYS A 95 4.71 1.72 -9.29
N THR A 96 5.69 1.83 -8.39
CA THR A 96 6.93 1.05 -8.41
C THR A 96 6.70 -0.47 -8.47
N VAL A 97 5.71 -0.99 -7.77
CA VAL A 97 5.38 -2.43 -7.83
C VAL A 97 4.92 -2.82 -9.24
N SER A 98 4.07 -1.99 -9.86
CA SER A 98 3.57 -2.24 -11.20
C SER A 98 4.60 -1.98 -12.30
N THR A 99 5.61 -1.11 -12.09
CA THR A 99 6.69 -0.91 -13.06
C THR A 99 7.57 -2.14 -13.15
N TRP A 100 7.88 -2.80 -12.02
CA TRP A 100 8.60 -4.08 -12.00
C TRP A 100 7.87 -5.17 -12.79
N VAL A 101 6.56 -5.32 -12.56
CA VAL A 101 5.75 -6.31 -13.28
C VAL A 101 5.66 -5.99 -14.77
N LYS A 102 5.37 -4.73 -15.14
CA LYS A 102 5.29 -4.33 -16.55
C LYS A 102 6.63 -4.45 -17.27
N ALA A 103 7.75 -4.20 -16.57
CA ALA A 103 9.08 -4.44 -17.10
C ALA A 103 9.30 -5.94 -17.39
N GLY A 104 8.85 -6.82 -16.48
CA GLY A 104 8.83 -8.27 -16.70
C GLY A 104 7.90 -8.75 -17.83
N GLU A 105 6.83 -8.01 -18.12
CA GLU A 105 5.96 -8.24 -19.29
C GLU A 105 6.56 -7.75 -20.61
N GLY A 106 7.72 -7.09 -20.58
CA GLY A 106 8.39 -6.55 -21.78
C GLY A 106 7.91 -5.16 -22.21
N ASN A 107 7.23 -4.42 -21.34
CA ASN A 107 6.85 -3.04 -21.64
C ASN A 107 8.08 -2.13 -21.60
N VAL A 108 8.54 -1.71 -22.79
CA VAL A 108 9.71 -0.83 -22.97
C VAL A 108 9.59 0.45 -22.15
N GLY A 109 8.40 1.06 -22.08
CA GLY A 109 8.18 2.27 -21.27
C GLY A 109 8.39 2.03 -19.77
N ALA A 110 8.00 0.87 -19.26
CA ALA A 110 8.22 0.51 -17.85
C ALA A 110 9.69 0.20 -17.56
N ILE A 111 10.43 -0.37 -18.52
CA ILE A 111 11.87 -0.60 -18.41
C ILE A 111 12.61 0.73 -18.29
N TRP A 112 12.29 1.71 -19.15
CA TRP A 112 12.87 3.05 -19.07
C TRP A 112 12.52 3.74 -17.74
N ALA A 113 11.26 3.68 -17.30
CA ALA A 113 10.85 4.25 -16.02
C ALA A 113 11.63 3.64 -14.84
N LEU A 114 11.83 2.32 -14.85
CA LEU A 114 12.59 1.61 -13.82
C LEU A 114 14.07 2.02 -13.86
N LEU A 115 14.68 2.11 -15.04
CA LEU A 115 16.06 2.54 -15.22
C LEU A 115 16.29 3.97 -14.71
N PHE A 116 15.42 4.92 -15.09
CA PHE A 116 15.49 6.30 -14.60
C PHE A 116 15.20 6.43 -13.11
N THR A 117 14.40 5.52 -12.52
CA THR A 117 14.21 5.48 -11.07
C THR A 117 15.51 5.16 -10.34
N PHE A 118 16.27 4.16 -10.83
CA PHE A 118 17.57 3.83 -10.24
C PHE A 118 18.61 4.93 -10.46
N ILE A 119 18.66 5.52 -11.66
CA ILE A 119 19.56 6.65 -11.95
C ILE A 119 19.21 7.84 -11.05
N GLY A 120 17.93 8.18 -10.92
CA GLY A 120 17.48 9.28 -10.06
C GLY A 120 17.82 9.05 -8.60
N MET A 121 17.61 7.83 -8.08
CA MET A 121 17.98 7.47 -6.70
C MET A 121 19.50 7.57 -6.47
N PHE A 122 20.30 7.11 -7.42
CA PHE A 122 21.76 7.19 -7.34
C PHE A 122 22.27 8.63 -7.43
N LEU A 123 21.78 9.41 -8.41
CA LEU A 123 22.13 10.83 -8.56
C LEU A 123 21.71 11.64 -7.35
N PHE A 124 20.50 11.42 -6.83
CA PHE A 124 20.05 12.09 -5.61
C PHE A 124 20.98 11.75 -4.44
N SER A 125 21.33 10.47 -4.26
CA SER A 125 22.29 10.06 -3.22
C SER A 125 23.65 10.73 -3.36
N LEU A 126 24.15 10.91 -4.58
CA LEU A 126 25.43 11.59 -4.83
C LEU A 126 25.34 13.10 -4.58
N VAL A 127 24.27 13.75 -5.04
CA VAL A 127 24.04 15.18 -4.85
C VAL A 127 23.89 15.50 -3.36
N TRP A 128 23.16 14.66 -2.62
CA TRP A 128 23.00 14.78 -1.17
C TRP A 128 24.31 14.52 -0.43
N SER A 129 25.18 13.65 -0.96
CA SER A 129 26.53 13.44 -0.41
C SER A 129 27.49 14.62 -0.69
N TYR A 130 27.32 15.34 -1.81
CA TYR A 130 28.19 16.44 -2.21
C TYR A 130 27.77 17.79 -1.60
N THR A 131 26.46 18.02 -1.51
CA THR A 131 25.89 19.22 -0.91
C THR A 131 25.81 18.96 0.59
N TYR A 132 26.77 19.48 1.37
CA TYR A 132 26.88 19.28 2.83
C TYR A 132 25.60 19.70 3.58
N TRP A 133 24.65 18.77 3.61
CA TRP A 133 23.53 18.65 4.53
C TRP A 133 23.92 17.49 5.45
N PRO A 134 23.71 17.56 6.78
CA PRO A 134 24.26 16.58 7.72
C PRO A 134 23.96 15.14 7.25
N PRO A 135 24.97 14.25 7.21
CA PRO A 135 24.81 12.92 6.65
C PRO A 135 23.71 12.17 7.39
N ALA A 136 22.94 11.34 6.69
CA ALA A 136 21.77 10.66 7.25
C ALA A 136 22.09 9.87 8.54
N SER A 137 23.31 9.35 8.69
CA SER A 137 23.75 8.68 9.92
C SER A 137 23.94 9.63 11.12
N ALA A 138 24.28 10.89 10.88
CA ALA A 138 24.46 11.90 11.93
C ALA A 138 23.15 12.62 12.30
N THR A 139 22.10 12.50 11.49
CA THR A 139 20.78 13.02 11.81
C THR A 139 19.86 11.96 12.42
N MET A 140 20.17 10.66 12.27
CA MET A 140 19.43 9.54 12.86
C MET A 140 19.66 9.36 14.37
N THR A 141 19.60 10.45 15.13
CA THR A 141 19.95 10.47 16.57
C THR A 141 18.73 10.40 17.49
N GLY A 142 17.50 10.41 16.95
CA GLY A 142 16.27 10.34 17.73
C GLY A 142 15.85 11.63 18.42
N GLU A 143 16.68 12.67 18.38
CA GLU A 143 16.36 14.00 18.88
C GLU A 143 15.81 14.89 17.76
N PRO A 144 14.89 15.83 18.06
CA PRO A 144 14.35 16.76 17.06
C PRO A 144 15.47 17.66 16.55
N ASN A 145 15.93 17.40 15.33
CA ASN A 145 17.00 18.14 14.70
C ASN A 145 16.43 19.04 13.59
N LEU A 146 16.25 20.32 13.92
CA LEU A 146 15.78 21.34 12.99
C LEU A 146 16.75 21.57 11.82
N ALA A 147 18.05 21.36 12.01
CA ALA A 147 19.05 21.43 10.94
C ALA A 147 18.99 20.23 9.99
N GLY A 148 18.56 19.07 10.49
CA GLY A 148 18.27 17.87 9.68
C GLY A 148 16.86 17.85 9.08
N LEU A 149 15.98 18.81 9.43
CA LEU A 149 14.55 18.77 9.13
C LEU A 149 13.86 17.48 9.64
N GLN A 150 14.39 16.86 10.70
CA GLN A 150 13.88 15.65 11.34
C GLN A 150 13.12 15.99 12.63
N PHE A 151 11.92 15.44 12.78
CA PHE A 151 11.11 15.62 13.98
C PHE A 151 11.30 14.48 15.01
N GLY A 152 12.32 13.65 14.82
CA GLY A 152 12.58 12.45 15.63
C GLY A 152 11.80 11.22 15.16
N PHE A 153 11.85 10.16 15.97
CA PHE A 153 11.30 8.87 15.58
C PHE A 153 9.78 8.82 15.73
N ALA A 154 9.05 8.88 14.60
CA ALA A 154 7.61 8.59 14.57
C ALA A 154 7.35 7.18 14.01
N ASN A 155 7.88 6.14 14.67
CA ASN A 155 7.65 4.74 14.29
C ASN A 155 6.88 3.99 15.35
N ALA A 156 6.21 2.90 14.95
CA ALA A 156 5.53 1.99 15.88
C ALA A 156 6.50 1.41 16.94
N ALA A 157 7.78 1.22 16.61
CA ALA A 157 8.80 0.74 17.53
C ALA A 157 9.18 1.77 18.61
N THR A 158 9.27 3.05 18.27
CA THR A 158 9.60 4.11 19.24
C THR A 158 8.41 4.47 20.12
N LEU A 159 7.20 4.39 19.58
CA LEU A 159 5.97 4.35 20.37
C LEU A 159 5.95 3.15 21.32
N GLN A 160 6.49 2.00 20.91
CA GLN A 160 6.57 0.80 21.74
C GLN A 160 7.53 0.97 22.92
N GLU A 161 8.68 1.58 22.69
CA GLU A 161 9.70 1.88 23.71
C GLU A 161 9.22 2.94 24.71
N GLU A 162 8.51 3.98 24.24
CA GLU A 162 7.95 5.04 25.09
C GLU A 162 6.69 4.62 25.87
N THR A 163 5.82 3.80 25.29
CA THR A 163 4.50 3.46 25.90
C THR A 163 4.45 2.08 26.55
N GLY A 164 5.41 1.18 26.28
CA GLY A 164 5.43 -0.19 26.80
C GLY A 164 4.30 -1.09 26.27
N ILE A 165 3.56 -0.65 25.25
CA ILE A 165 2.41 -1.37 24.68
C ILE A 165 2.91 -2.38 23.64
N PRO A 166 2.45 -3.65 23.63
CA PRO A 166 2.88 -4.63 22.62
C PRO A 166 2.57 -4.17 21.19
N ALA A 167 3.49 -4.38 20.24
CA ALA A 167 3.31 -4.09 18.79
C ALA A 167 1.97 -4.62 18.23
N LEU A 168 1.51 -5.73 18.79
CA LEU A 168 0.27 -6.39 18.42
C LEU A 168 -0.96 -5.48 18.64
N PHE A 169 -0.96 -4.63 19.66
CA PHE A 169 -2.05 -3.69 19.93
C PHE A 169 -2.19 -2.63 18.83
N PHE A 170 -1.07 -2.01 18.42
CA PHE A 170 -1.07 -1.05 17.31
C PHE A 170 -1.47 -1.71 15.99
N GLY A 171 -0.98 -2.93 15.74
CA GLY A 171 -1.38 -3.73 14.58
C GLY A 171 -2.88 -4.06 14.56
N LEU A 172 -3.46 -4.41 15.72
CA LEU A 172 -4.89 -4.68 15.86
C LEU A 172 -5.73 -3.41 15.67
N ILE A 173 -5.32 -2.27 16.21
CA ILE A 173 -6.00 -0.99 16.01
C ILE A 173 -6.00 -0.63 14.52
N GLN A 174 -4.85 -0.66 13.87
CA GLN A 174 -4.74 -0.37 12.44
C GLN A 174 -5.60 -1.33 11.62
N THR A 175 -5.61 -2.61 11.96
CA THR A 175 -6.44 -3.63 11.28
C THR A 175 -7.93 -3.35 11.51
N ALA A 176 -8.35 -2.97 12.71
CA ALA A 176 -9.73 -2.61 13.01
C ALA A 176 -10.18 -1.37 12.22
N VAL A 177 -9.33 -0.34 12.11
CA VAL A 177 -9.59 0.85 11.30
C VAL A 177 -9.75 0.49 9.82
N LEU A 178 -8.82 -0.31 9.27
CA LEU A 178 -8.90 -0.77 7.88
C LEU A 178 -10.16 -1.63 7.64
N TYR A 179 -10.52 -2.49 8.60
CA TYR A 179 -11.73 -3.31 8.53
C TYR A 179 -13.00 -2.45 8.57
N ALA A 180 -13.03 -1.39 9.38
CA ALA A 180 -14.14 -0.44 9.43
C ALA A 180 -14.33 0.28 8.08
N ILE A 181 -13.23 0.72 7.46
CA ILE A 181 -13.26 1.33 6.12
C ILE A 181 -13.75 0.31 5.08
N TYR A 182 -13.27 -0.93 5.14
CA TYR A 182 -13.71 -2.01 4.24
C TYR A 182 -15.22 -2.27 4.36
N GLN A 183 -15.74 -2.33 5.59
CA GLN A 183 -17.18 -2.49 5.85
C GLN A 183 -17.98 -1.28 5.36
N ALA A 184 -17.48 -0.06 5.53
CA ALA A 184 -18.13 1.14 5.02
C ALA A 184 -18.26 1.12 3.49
N ILE A 185 -17.24 0.64 2.78
CA ILE A 185 -17.26 0.46 1.33
C ILE A 185 -18.33 -0.56 0.94
N LEU A 186 -18.37 -1.73 1.60
CA LEU A 186 -19.39 -2.76 1.30
C LEU A 186 -20.81 -2.29 1.58
N ARG A 187 -21.03 -1.53 2.66
CA ARG A 187 -22.34 -0.93 2.96
C ARG A 187 -22.75 0.06 1.89
N LYS A 188 -21.80 0.84 1.36
CA LYS A 188 -22.05 1.79 0.28
C LYS A 188 -22.39 1.10 -1.03
N GLU A 189 -21.67 0.02 -1.39
CA GLU A 189 -22.01 -0.80 -2.57
C GLU A 189 -23.40 -1.43 -2.46
N ARG A 190 -23.79 -1.96 -1.28
CA ARG A 190 -25.15 -2.50 -1.07
C ARG A 190 -26.24 -1.46 -1.27
N ARG A 191 -26.09 -0.26 -0.70
CA ARG A 191 -27.04 0.84 -0.88
C ARG A 191 -27.19 1.26 -2.34
N ILE A 192 -26.08 1.30 -3.08
CA ILE A 192 -26.11 1.59 -4.52
C ILE A 192 -26.83 0.45 -5.27
N ALA A 193 -26.55 -0.81 -4.94
CA ALA A 193 -27.22 -1.96 -5.55
C ALA A 193 -28.73 -1.97 -5.27
N GLU A 194 -29.15 -1.62 -4.04
CA GLU A 194 -30.57 -1.49 -3.66
C GLU A 194 -31.28 -0.37 -4.45
N GLN A 195 -30.60 0.76 -4.68
CA GLN A 195 -31.15 1.88 -5.48
C GLN A 195 -31.27 1.57 -6.98
N HIS A 196 -30.42 0.69 -7.51
CA HIS A 196 -30.42 0.28 -8.93
C HIS A 196 -31.12 -1.07 -9.14
N ALA A 197 -31.65 -1.69 -8.09
CA ALA A 197 -32.50 -2.86 -8.22
C ALA A 197 -33.73 -2.43 -9.04
N PRO A 198 -34.04 -3.10 -10.16
CA PRO A 198 -35.24 -2.77 -10.91
C PRO A 198 -36.42 -2.91 -9.95
N VAL A 199 -37.22 -1.85 -9.82
CA VAL A 199 -38.53 -1.92 -9.19
C VAL A 199 -39.25 -3.07 -9.90
N SER A 200 -39.35 -4.22 -9.24
CA SER A 200 -40.16 -5.32 -9.70
C SER A 200 -41.59 -4.82 -9.72
N GLN A 201 -42.00 -4.27 -10.86
CA GLN A 201 -43.40 -4.00 -11.13
C GLN A 201 -44.16 -5.30 -10.88
N PRO A 202 -45.26 -5.30 -10.11
CA PRO A 202 -46.06 -6.48 -9.87
C PRO A 202 -46.89 -6.78 -11.13
N VAL A 203 -46.25 -7.17 -12.23
CA VAL A 203 -46.91 -7.55 -13.49
C VAL A 203 -47.60 -8.91 -13.37
N ALA A 204 -47.34 -9.67 -12.29
CA ALA A 204 -47.96 -10.98 -12.07
C ALA A 204 -49.39 -10.92 -11.48
N ALA A 205 -49.81 -9.81 -10.87
CA ALA A 205 -51.14 -9.71 -10.22
C ALA A 205 -52.25 -9.20 -11.15
N ALA A 206 -51.91 -8.59 -12.29
CA ALA A 206 -52.89 -8.02 -13.21
C ALA A 206 -53.41 -8.99 -14.28
N ARG A 207 -52.67 -10.07 -14.59
CA ARG A 207 -53.10 -11.07 -15.59
C ARG A 207 -54.14 -12.07 -15.05
N THR A 208 -54.10 -12.40 -13.76
CA THR A 208 -55.03 -13.35 -13.16
C THR A 208 -56.45 -12.81 -12.97
N VAL A 209 -56.64 -11.49 -12.94
CA VAL A 209 -57.97 -10.86 -12.80
C VAL A 209 -58.72 -10.78 -14.14
N LEU A 210 -58.01 -10.78 -15.28
CA LEU A 210 -58.62 -10.73 -16.60
C LEU A 210 -59.06 -12.12 -17.11
N GLU A 211 -58.36 -13.20 -16.75
CA GLU A 211 -58.76 -14.58 -17.10
C GLU A 211 -59.91 -15.14 -16.24
N SER A 212 -60.22 -14.53 -15.09
CA SER A 212 -61.36 -14.92 -14.25
C SER A 212 -62.69 -14.29 -14.67
N LYS A 213 -62.68 -13.40 -15.68
CA LYS A 213 -63.87 -12.64 -16.14
C LYS A 213 -64.31 -12.96 -17.58
N SER A 214 -63.68 -13.94 -18.24
CA SER A 214 -64.18 -14.58 -19.47
C SER A 214 -64.90 -15.88 -19.15
#